data_AF-A0A350YLH1-F1
#
_entry.id   AF-A0A350YLH1-F1
#
_cell.length_a   1.000
_cell.length_b   1.000
_cell.length_c   1.000
_cell.angle_alpha   90.00
_cell.angle_beta   90.00
_cell.angle_gamma   90.00
#
_symmetry.space_group_name_H-M   'P 1'
#
loop_
_entity.id
_entity.type
_entity.pdbx_description
1 polymer ?
#
loop_
_entity_poly.entity_id
_entity_poly.type
_entity_poly.pdbx_seq_one_letter_code
_entity_poly.pdbx_strand_id
1 'polypeptide(L)' 'DDVKCSHGATVGQLDENALFYLRSRGISKREARLMLMFGFAHEVIQNIKVEALQERLDGLVMQRLKGELSQCASCLVKCG' A
#
# COMPACT_ATOMS: atom_id res chain seq x y z
N ASP A 1 -9.12 -25.56 28.32
CA ASP A 1 -8.97 -24.63 27.19
C ASP A 1 -7.75 -23.75 27.39
N ASP A 2 -6.63 -24.15 26.79
CA ASP A 2 -5.41 -23.34 26.71
C ASP A 2 -5.34 -22.67 25.35
N VAL A 3 -5.91 -21.47 25.25
CA VAL A 3 -5.78 -20.62 24.05
C VAL A 3 -4.74 -19.54 24.30
N LYS A 4 -3.76 -19.42 23.40
CA LYS A 4 -2.81 -18.30 23.38
C LYS A 4 -3.21 -17.32 22.29
N CYS A 5 -3.47 -16.08 22.68
CA CYS A 5 -3.74 -14.98 21.76
C CYS A 5 -2.61 -13.95 21.84
N SER A 6 -2.18 -13.42 20.70
CA SER A 6 -1.23 -12.30 20.60
C SER A 6 -1.74 -11.27 19.59
N HIS A 7 -1.50 -9.99 19.87
CA HIS A 7 -1.78 -8.87 18.97
C HIS A 7 -0.61 -7.89 18.98
N GLY A 8 -0.36 -7.23 17.85
CA GLY A 8 0.67 -6.21 17.72
C GLY A 8 0.26 -5.21 16.66
N ALA A 9 0.59 -3.94 16.88
CA ALA A 9 0.38 -2.87 15.93
C ALA A 9 1.65 -2.02 15.88
N THR A 10 2.08 -1.67 14.66
CA THR A 10 3.24 -0.82 14.44
C THR A 10 2.83 0.40 13.61
N VAL A 11 3.47 1.53 13.90
CA VAL A 11 3.34 2.77 13.14
C VAL A 11 4.74 3.22 12.79
N GLY A 12 4.95 3.65 11.55
CA GLY A 12 6.24 4.06 11.05
C GLY A 12 6.13 5.04 9.89
N GLN A 13 7.25 5.69 9.58
CA GLN A 13 7.42 6.49 8.38
C GLN A 13 8.02 5.64 7.26
N LEU A 14 8.04 6.16 6.03
CA LEU A 14 8.78 5.52 4.94
C LEU A 14 10.28 5.44 5.28
N ASP A 15 10.92 4.35 4.86
CA ASP A 15 12.37 4.19 5.03
C ASP A 15 13.12 5.18 4.14
N GLU A 16 13.74 6.17 4.78
CA GLU A 16 14.50 7.23 4.12
C GLU A 16 15.77 6.70 3.42
N ASN A 17 16.36 5.61 3.90
CA ASN A 17 17.50 4.97 3.23
C ASN A 17 17.05 4.29 1.94
N ALA A 18 15.93 3.57 1.98
CA ALA A 18 15.32 2.97 0.79
C ALA A 18 14.92 4.05 -0.23
N LEU A 19 14.34 5.16 0.25
CA LEU A 19 13.98 6.30 -0.57
C LEU A 19 15.23 6.93 -1.21
N PHE A 20 16.30 7.14 -0.45
CA PHE A 20 17.57 7.67 -0.95
C PHE A 20 18.18 6.73 -2.00
N TYR A 21 18.18 5.42 -1.76
CA TYR A 21 18.71 4.42 -2.68
C TYR A 21 17.96 4.42 -4.02
N LEU A 22 16.63 4.46 -4.01
CA LEU A 22 15.84 4.56 -5.25
C LEU A 22 16.16 5.85 -6.01
N ARG A 23 16.29 6.97 -5.28
CA ARG A 23 16.60 8.28 -5.89
C ARG A 23 18.00 8.35 -6.47
N SER A 24 18.99 7.69 -5.88
CA SER A 24 20.36 7.64 -6.42
C SER A 24 20.45 6.88 -7.74
N ARG A 25 19.45 6.02 -8.04
CA ARG A 25 19.27 5.35 -9.34
C ARG A 25 18.49 6.18 -10.37
N GLY A 26 18.23 7.46 -10.08
CA GLY A 26 17.54 8.38 -10.99
C GLY A 26 16.02 8.35 -10.91
N ILE A 27 15.44 7.58 -9.98
CA ILE A 27 13.98 7.53 -9.79
C ILE A 27 13.53 8.83 -9.11
N SER A 28 12.46 9.43 -9.62
CA SER A 28 11.93 10.67 -9.04
C SER A 28 11.47 10.44 -7.60
N LYS A 29 11.55 11.47 -6.74
CA LYS A 29 11.09 11.36 -5.34
C LYS A 29 9.62 10.90 -5.26
N ARG A 30 8.78 11.32 -6.22
CA ARG A 30 7.37 10.93 -6.28
C ARG A 30 7.22 9.44 -6.56
N GLU A 31 7.89 8.94 -7.59
CA GLU A 31 7.83 7.52 -7.96
C GLU A 31 8.45 6.63 -6.91
N ALA A 32 9.58 7.03 -6.33
CA ALA A 32 10.23 6.25 -5.27
C ALA A 32 9.31 6.07 -4.05
N ARG A 33 8.59 7.11 -3.63
CA ARG A 33 7.58 6.97 -2.58
C ARG A 33 6.43 6.04 -2.98
N LEU A 34 5.91 6.19 -4.20
CA LEU A 34 4.84 5.32 -4.71
C LEU A 34 5.28 3.85 -4.71
N MET A 35 6.52 3.55 -5.11
CA MET A 35 7.07 2.20 -5.10
C MET A 35 7.13 1.63 -3.68
N LEU A 36 7.61 2.40 -2.70
CA LEU A 36 7.67 1.94 -1.31
C LEU A 36 6.27 1.70 -0.71
N MET A 37 5.34 2.64 -0.95
CA MET A 37 3.95 2.50 -0.49
C MET A 37 3.24 1.31 -1.15
N PHE A 38 3.45 1.13 -2.45
CA PHE A 38 2.88 0.01 -3.18
C PHE A 38 3.46 -1.32 -2.72
N GLY A 39 4.80 -1.42 -2.56
CA GLY A 39 5.45 -2.63 -2.06
C GLY A 39 4.91 -3.07 -0.70
N PHE A 40 4.70 -2.12 0.22
CA PHE A 40 4.09 -2.39 1.52
C PHE A 40 2.66 -2.93 1.41
N ALA A 41 1.80 -2.30 0.60
CA ALA A 41 0.43 -2.76 0.42
C ALA A 41 0.36 -4.11 -0.33
N HIS A 42 1.26 -4.30 -1.29
CA HIS A 42 1.28 -5.47 -2.15
C HIS A 42 1.63 -6.74 -1.38
N GLU A 43 2.44 -6.67 -0.32
CA GLU A 43 2.71 -7.81 0.57
C GLU A 43 1.41 -8.42 1.13
N VAL A 44 0.42 -7.60 1.46
CA VAL A 44 -0.89 -8.06 1.93
C VAL A 44 -1.71 -8.63 0.77
N ILE A 45 -1.73 -7.91 -0.37
CA ILE A 45 -2.52 -8.27 -1.56
C ILE A 45 -2.07 -9.61 -2.16
N GLN A 46 -0.76 -9.91 -2.13
CA GLN A 46 -0.21 -11.18 -2.62
C GLN A 46 -0.73 -12.42 -1.89
N ASN A 47 -1.31 -12.28 -0.69
CA ASN A 47 -1.93 -13.40 0.02
C ASN A 47 -3.30 -13.81 -0.55
N ILE A 48 -3.85 -13.04 -1.49
CA ILE A 48 -5.14 -13.30 -2.11
C ILE A 48 -5.00 -14.35 -3.20
N LYS A 49 -5.65 -15.50 -3.01
CA LYS A 49 -5.55 -16.66 -3.93
C LYS A 49 -6.26 -16.47 -5.27
N VAL A 50 -7.17 -15.50 -5.35
CA VAL A 50 -7.97 -15.25 -6.56
C VAL A 50 -7.28 -14.18 -7.39
N GLU A 51 -6.63 -14.58 -8.48
CA GLU A 51 -5.82 -13.71 -9.34
C GLU A 51 -6.62 -12.49 -9.84
N ALA A 52 -7.84 -12.69 -10.34
CA ALA A 52 -8.69 -11.60 -10.81
C ALA A 52 -9.02 -10.56 -9.72
N LEU A 53 -9.09 -11.00 -8.45
CA LEU A 53 -9.29 -10.09 -7.32
C LEU A 53 -8.00 -9.37 -6.95
N GLN A 54 -6.86 -10.07 -7.01
CA GLN A 54 -5.54 -9.51 -6.77
C GLN A 54 -5.25 -8.36 -7.76
N GLU A 55 -5.42 -8.60 -9.06
CA GLU A 55 -5.22 -7.60 -10.12
C GLU A 55 -6.12 -6.37 -9.92
N ARG A 56 -7.40 -6.60 -9.58
CA ARG A 56 -8.35 -5.52 -9.32
C ARG A 56 -7.90 -4.67 -8.12
N LEU A 57 -7.41 -5.29 -7.05
CA LEU A 57 -6.95 -4.60 -5.86
C LEU A 57 -5.65 -3.83 -6.10
N ASP A 58 -4.70 -4.40 -6.83
CA ASP A 58 -3.48 -3.70 -7.25
C ASP A 58 -3.82 -2.42 -8.02
N GLY A 59 -4.79 -2.50 -8.95
CA GLY A 59 -5.31 -1.33 -9.67
C GLY A 59 -5.90 -0.26 -8.74
N LEU A 60 -6.79 -0.66 -7.83
CA LEU A 60 -7.44 0.27 -6.89
C LEU A 60 -6.43 0.94 -5.95
N VAL A 61 -5.45 0.18 -5.44
CA VAL A 61 -4.39 0.71 -4.58
C VAL A 61 -3.53 1.69 -5.35
N MET A 62 -3.11 1.36 -6.56
CA MET A 62 -2.32 2.28 -7.41
C MET A 62 -3.06 3.58 -7.70
N GLN A 63 -4.35 3.51 -8.06
CA GLN A 63 -5.17 4.70 -8.30
C GLN A 63 -5.28 5.56 -7.03
N ARG A 64 -5.47 4.94 -5.85
CA ARG A 64 -5.51 5.64 -4.57
C ARG A 64 -4.20 6.33 -4.24
N LEU A 65 -3.07 5.64 -4.41
CA LEU A 65 -1.73 6.17 -4.13
C LEU A 65 -1.34 7.32 -5.07
N LYS A 66 -1.79 7.29 -6.32
CA LYS A 66 -1.62 8.40 -7.28
C LYS A 66 -2.54 9.59 -7.02
N GLY A 67 -3.52 9.45 -6.11
CA GLY A 67 -4.52 10.48 -5.83
C GLY A 67 -5.65 10.55 -6.86
N GLU A 68 -5.79 9.52 -7.71
CA GLU A 68 -6.82 9.44 -8.76
C GLU A 68 -8.18 9.02 -8.17
N LEU A 69 -8.19 8.31 -7.04
CA LEU A 69 -9.37 8.20 -6.18
C LEU A 69 -9.41 9.40 -5.22
N SER A 70 -10.01 10.51 -5.68
CA SER A 70 -10.36 11.65 -4.84
C SER A 70 -11.54 11.34 -3.91
N GLN A 71 -12.35 10.34 -4.25
CA GLN A 71 -13.46 9.83 -3.45
C GLN A 71 -13.59 8.32 -3.68
N CYS A 72 -13.88 7.56 -2.62
CA CYS A 72 -14.24 6.16 -2.77
C CYS A 72 -15.53 6.08 -3.61
N ALA A 73 -15.46 5.48 -4.80
CA ALA A 73 -16.58 5.41 -5.74
C ALA A 73 -17.85 4.69 -5.20
N SER A 74 -17.79 4.06 -4.01
CA SER A 74 -18.91 3.37 -3.37
C SER A 74 -18.89 3.38 -1.83
N CYS A 75 -18.16 4.28 -1.17
CA CYS A 75 -18.17 4.31 0.29
C CYS A 75 -19.45 4.97 0.82
N LEU A 76 -20.20 4.24 1.65
CA LEU A 76 -21.38 4.75 2.37
C LEU A 76 -21.04 5.85 3.39
N VAL A 77 -19.76 5.99 3.74
CA VAL A 77 -19.25 6.97 4.69
C VAL A 77 -18.47 8.02 3.91
N LYS A 78 -18.92 9.27 3.98
CA LYS A 78 -18.22 10.42 3.39
C LYS A 78 -16.89 10.60 4.11
N CYS A 79 -15.80 10.10 3.53
CA CYS A 79 -14.45 10.44 3.96
C CYS A 79 -14.12 11.84 3.42
N GLY A 80 -14.10 12.84 4.31
CA GLY A 80 -13.57 14.18 4.09
C GLY A 80 -12.44 14.44 5.06
#